data_AF-A0AAU8D9Y6-F1
#
_entry.id   AF-A0AAU8D9Y6-F1
#
_cell.length_a   1.000
_cell.length_b   1.000
_cell.length_c   1.000
_cell.angle_alpha   90.00
_cell.angle_beta   90.00
_cell.angle_gamma   90.00
#
_symmetry.space_group_name_H-M   'P 1'
#
loop_
_entity.id
_entity.type
_entity.pdbx_description
1 polymer ?
#
loop_
_entity_poly.entity_id
_entity_poly.type
_entity_poly.pdbx_seq_one_letter_code
_entity_poly.pdbx_strand_id
1 'polypeptide(L)'
;MTRDEREDYIYSRAYELAASGLHLEPITIIAALIKEGYPEAVEILESPLVRNDLRRVCARNWPGVNPERPAGSIGPPAPRKRRRKPPSEDFR
;
A
#
# COMPACT_ATOMS: atom_id res chain seq x y z
N MET A 1 7.44 -22.44 26.32
CA MET A 1 6.91 -22.18 24.99
C MET A 1 7.45 -23.26 24.07
N THR A 2 6.59 -24.13 23.57
CA THR A 2 6.97 -25.13 22.55
C THR A 2 7.22 -24.42 21.22
N ARG A 3 7.84 -25.12 20.27
CA ARG A 3 8.08 -24.59 18.93
C ARG A 3 6.76 -24.19 18.25
N ASP A 4 5.74 -25.02 18.39
CA ASP A 4 4.42 -24.78 17.79
C ASP A 4 3.75 -23.52 18.35
N GLU A 5 3.84 -23.28 19.68
CA GLU A 5 3.30 -22.07 20.31
C GLU A 5 3.99 -20.79 19.80
N ARG A 6 5.28 -20.85 19.48
CA ARG A 6 6.01 -19.73 18.88
C ARG A 6 5.58 -19.47 17.44
N GLU A 7 5.41 -20.53 16.65
CA GLU A 7 4.94 -20.44 15.27
C GLU A 7 3.54 -19.82 15.20
N ASP A 8 2.62 -20.27 16.05
CA ASP A 8 1.27 -19.71 16.17
C ASP A 8 1.27 -18.23 16.58
N TYR A 9 2.15 -17.85 17.51
CA TYR A 9 2.31 -16.45 17.89
C TYR A 9 2.82 -15.60 16.72
N ILE A 10 3.79 -16.09 15.95
CA ILE A 10 4.35 -15.39 14.79
C ILE A 10 3.27 -15.19 13.72
N TYR A 11 2.43 -16.20 13.46
CA TYR A 11 1.31 -16.05 12.53
C TYR A 11 0.31 -15.00 13.00
N SER A 12 -0.10 -15.06 14.27
CA SER A 12 -1.04 -14.11 14.86
C SER A 12 -0.49 -12.68 14.79
N ARG A 13 0.78 -12.51 15.16
CA ARG A 13 1.46 -11.22 15.15
C ARG A 13 1.66 -10.66 13.74
N ALA A 14 2.00 -11.51 12.77
CA ALA A 14 2.10 -11.11 11.37
C ALA A 14 0.76 -10.58 10.84
N TYR A 15 -0.34 -11.21 11.24
CA TYR A 15 -1.69 -10.80 10.90
C TYR A 15 -2.10 -9.47 11.54
N GLU A 16 -1.77 -9.25 12.81
CA GLU A 16 -1.96 -7.95 13.48
C GLU A 16 -1.22 -6.83 12.74
N LEU A 17 0.04 -7.07 12.38
CA LEU A 17 0.85 -6.11 11.62
C LEU A 17 0.26 -5.85 10.23
N ALA A 18 -0.22 -6.89 9.53
CA ALA A 18 -0.91 -6.72 8.25
C ALA A 18 -2.21 -5.91 8.39
N ALA A 19 -2.97 -6.15 9.46
CA ALA A 19 -4.24 -5.48 9.74
C ALA A 19 -4.07 -4.03 10.22
N SER A 20 -2.90 -3.67 10.75
CA SER A 20 -2.60 -2.30 11.20
C SER A 20 -2.66 -1.26 10.08
N GLY A 21 -2.57 -1.68 8.81
CA GLY A 21 -2.52 -0.78 7.66
C GLY A 21 -1.18 -0.03 7.51
N LEU A 22 -0.16 -0.35 8.32
CA LEU A 22 1.19 0.22 8.22
C LEU A 22 2.08 -0.51 7.22
N HIS A 23 1.74 -1.77 6.94
CA HIS A 23 2.53 -2.66 6.09
C HIS A 23 1.80 -2.91 4.77
N LEU A 24 2.46 -2.64 3.65
CA LEU A 24 1.92 -2.89 2.31
C LEU A 24 2.31 -4.28 1.78
N GLU A 25 3.47 -4.80 2.20
CA GLU A 25 3.99 -6.09 1.76
C GLU A 25 4.47 -6.97 2.92
N PRO A 26 4.35 -8.31 2.80
CA PRO A 26 4.82 -9.26 3.81
C PRO A 26 6.28 -9.09 4.20
N ILE A 27 7.14 -8.62 3.29
CA ILE A 27 8.56 -8.40 3.58
C ILE A 27 8.77 -7.38 4.70
N THR A 28 7.90 -6.36 4.77
CA THR A 28 7.98 -5.34 5.82
C THR A 28 7.49 -5.85 7.17
N ILE A 29 6.55 -6.82 7.16
CA ILE A 29 6.07 -7.52 8.35
C ILE A 29 7.16 -8.42 8.90
N ILE A 30 7.81 -9.20 8.03
CA ILE A 30 8.95 -10.05 8.40
C ILE A 30 10.05 -9.20 9.03
N ALA A 31 10.40 -8.06 8.43
CA ALA A 31 11.40 -7.15 8.99
C ALA A 31 11.01 -6.59 10.37
N ALA A 32 9.73 -6.35 10.63
CA ALA A 32 9.24 -5.92 11.94
C ALA A 32 9.36 -7.04 12.98
N LEU A 33 8.96 -8.27 12.63
CA LEU A 33 9.07 -9.43 13.52
C LEU A 33 10.52 -9.76 13.89
N ILE A 34 11.46 -9.63 12.95
CA ILE A 34 12.89 -9.78 13.23
C ILE A 34 13.36 -8.75 14.27
N LYS A 35 12.91 -7.49 14.15
CA LYS A 35 13.23 -6.42 15.12
C LYS A 35 12.60 -6.66 16.49
N GLU A 36 11.43 -7.31 16.54
CA GLU A 36 10.76 -7.70 17.78
C GLU A 36 11.44 -8.91 18.48
N GLY A 37 12.36 -9.61 17.80
CA GLY A 37 13.11 -10.73 18.35
C GLY A 37 12.70 -12.11 17.83
N TYR A 38 11.97 -12.17 16.71
CA TYR A 38 11.54 -13.41 16.06
C TYR A 38 12.24 -13.61 14.71
N PRO A 39 13.55 -13.96 14.69
CA PRO A 39 14.28 -14.22 13.45
C PRO A 39 13.70 -15.39 12.64
N GLU A 40 13.09 -16.37 13.31
CA GLU A 40 12.42 -17.52 12.68
C GLU A 40 11.23 -17.12 11.77
N ALA A 41 10.72 -15.90 11.89
CA ALA A 41 9.63 -15.39 11.06
C ALA A 41 9.96 -15.41 9.56
N VAL A 42 11.25 -15.35 9.18
CA VAL A 42 11.67 -15.46 7.78
C VAL A 42 11.25 -16.81 7.21
N GLU A 43 11.60 -17.90 7.89
CA GLU A 43 11.34 -19.27 7.44
C GLU A 43 9.84 -19.60 7.52
N ILE A 44 9.19 -19.20 8.61
CA ILE A 44 7.76 -19.51 8.88
C ILE A 44 6.84 -18.79 7.88
N LEU A 45 7.18 -17.54 7.53
CA LEU A 45 6.39 -16.71 6.61
C LEU A 45 6.92 -16.76 5.17
N GLU A 46 7.94 -17.56 4.87
CA GLU A 46 8.48 -17.77 3.50
C GLU A 46 7.43 -18.41 2.59
N SER A 47 6.51 -19.19 3.16
CA SER A 47 5.48 -19.95 2.45
C SER A 47 4.68 -19.07 1.49
N PRO A 48 4.59 -19.43 0.18
CA PRO A 48 3.86 -18.64 -0.80
C PRO A 48 2.39 -18.43 -0.46
N LEU A 49 1.76 -19.41 0.20
CA LEU A 49 0.36 -19.32 0.64
C LEU A 49 0.20 -18.24 1.70
N VAL A 50 1.05 -18.25 2.72
CA VAL A 50 1.06 -17.26 3.81
C VAL A 50 1.36 -15.87 3.27
N ARG A 51 2.34 -15.73 2.36
CA ARG A 51 2.64 -14.43 1.73
C ARG A 51 1.48 -13.90 0.90
N ASN A 52 0.77 -14.76 0.17
CA ASN A 52 -0.40 -14.34 -0.61
C ASN A 52 -1.50 -13.82 0.32
N ASP A 53 -1.72 -14.52 1.42
CA ASP A 53 -2.74 -14.21 2.41
C ASP A 53 -2.44 -12.88 3.13
N LEU A 54 -1.21 -12.72 3.65
CA LEU A 54 -0.74 -11.47 4.24
C LEU A 54 -0.84 -10.30 3.25
N ARG A 55 -0.53 -10.50 1.96
CA ARG A 55 -0.73 -9.47 0.93
C ARG A 55 -2.17 -9.04 0.80
N ARG A 56 -3.13 -9.98 0.84
CA ARG A 56 -4.57 -9.66 0.79
C ARG A 56 -4.99 -8.84 2.00
N VAL A 57 -4.52 -9.21 3.19
CA VAL A 57 -4.80 -8.47 4.43
C VAL A 57 -4.19 -7.08 4.40
N CYS A 58 -2.93 -6.95 4.00
CA CYS A 58 -2.26 -5.66 3.83
C CYS A 58 -3.03 -4.77 2.85
N ALA A 59 -3.38 -5.28 1.68
CA ALA A 59 -4.12 -4.52 0.65
C ALA A 59 -5.51 -4.07 1.14
N ARG A 60 -6.20 -4.90 1.92
CA ARG A 60 -7.52 -4.57 2.47
C ARG A 60 -7.45 -3.47 3.53
N ASN A 61 -6.41 -3.44 4.34
CA ASN A 61 -6.27 -2.50 5.46
C ASN A 61 -5.40 -1.28 5.12
N TRP A 62 -4.79 -1.24 3.93
CA TRP A 62 -3.97 -0.11 3.52
C TRP A 62 -4.83 1.15 3.33
N PRO A 63 -4.60 2.21 4.12
CA PRO A 63 -5.42 3.44 4.08
C PRO A 63 -5.24 4.23 2.76
N GLY A 64 -4.27 3.86 1.93
CA GLY A 64 -4.04 4.47 0.61
C GLY A 64 -4.92 3.95 -0.51
N VAL A 65 -5.73 2.90 -0.28
CA VAL A 65 -6.83 2.53 -1.19
C VAL A 65 -8.11 3.08 -0.60
N ASN A 66 -8.40 4.34 -0.92
CA ASN A 66 -9.73 4.90 -0.69
C ASN A 66 -10.63 4.44 -1.85
N PRO A 67 -11.55 3.47 -1.69
CA PRO A 67 -12.51 3.13 -2.74
C PRO A 67 -13.48 4.29 -3.02
N GLU A 68 -13.52 5.32 -2.17
CA GLU A 68 -14.31 6.55 -2.34
C GLU A 68 -13.54 7.72 -2.97
N ARG A 69 -12.74 7.46 -4.00
CA ARG A 69 -12.43 8.54 -4.94
C ARG A 69 -12.91 8.11 -6.33
N PRO A 70 -14.14 8.47 -6.75
CA PRO A 70 -14.48 8.32 -8.15
C PRO A 70 -13.40 9.01 -8.97
N ALA A 71 -12.87 8.30 -9.95
CA ALA A 71 -11.82 8.73 -10.87
C ALA A 71 -12.28 9.86 -11.82
N GLY A 72 -12.95 10.89 -11.28
CA GLY A 72 -13.74 11.86 -12.05
C GLY A 72 -13.61 13.32 -11.61
N SER A 73 -12.70 13.67 -10.70
CA SER A 73 -12.47 15.08 -10.33
C SER A 73 -11.08 15.58 -10.71
N ILE A 74 -10.61 15.23 -11.90
CA ILE A 74 -9.84 16.18 -12.70
C ILE A 74 -10.90 16.82 -13.59
N GLY A 75 -11.48 17.93 -13.12
CA GLY A 75 -12.31 18.76 -13.99
C GLY A 75 -11.54 19.03 -15.29
N PRO A 76 -12.23 19.15 -16.44
CA PRO A 76 -11.57 19.33 -17.72
C PRO A 76 -10.54 20.46 -17.60
N PRO A 77 -9.32 20.28 -18.16
CA PRO A 77 -8.29 21.30 -18.06
C PRO A 77 -8.89 22.62 -18.53
N ALA A 78 -8.76 23.67 -17.70
CA ALA A 78 -9.29 24.99 -18.00
C ALA A 78 -8.96 25.35 -19.46
N PRO A 79 -9.94 25.86 -20.24
CA PRO A 79 -9.71 26.14 -21.64
C PRO A 79 -8.55 27.14 -21.72
N ARG A 80 -7.44 26.71 -22.33
CA ARG A 80 -6.32 27.58 -22.67
C ARG A 80 -6.93 28.75 -23.43
N LYS A 81 -7.02 29.93 -22.78
CA LYS A 81 -7.42 31.16 -23.44
C LYS A 81 -6.45 31.34 -24.60
N ARG A 82 -6.92 31.06 -25.82
CA ARG A 82 -6.22 31.41 -27.05
C ARG A 82 -5.93 32.90 -26.94
N ARG A 83 -4.65 33.23 -26.75
CA ARG A 83 -4.13 34.59 -26.80
C ARG A 83 -4.59 35.17 -28.14
N ARG A 84 -5.59 36.06 -28.10
CA ARG A 84 -6.08 36.73 -29.31
C ARG A 84 -4.88 37.47 -29.90
N LYS A 85 -4.56 37.22 -31.17
CA LYS A 85 -3.65 38.09 -31.93
C LYS A 85 -4.22 39.51 -31.88
N PRO A 86 -3.40 40.55 -31.65
CA PRO A 86 -3.85 41.91 -31.89
C PRO A 86 -4.21 42.07 -33.38
N PRO A 87 -5.26 42.83 -33.72
CA PRO A 87 -5.57 43.14 -35.11
C PRO A 87 -4.47 44.01 -35.71
N SER A 88 -4.17 43.74 -36.98
CA SER A 88 -3.23 44.46 -37.83
C SER A 88 -3.59 45.96 -37.92
N GLU A 89 -2.60 46.84 -37.77
CA GLU A 89 -2.66 48.17 -38.36
C GLU A 89 -1.92 48.14 -39.70
N ASP A 90 -2.68 47.90 -40.76
CA ASP A 90 -2.38 48.47 -42.08
C ASP A 90 -2.96 49.90 -42.07
N PHE A 91 -2.10 50.90 -41.93
CA PHE A 91 -2.42 52.28 -42.29
C PHE A 91 -1.30 52.86 -43.14
N ARG A 92 -1.59 52.93 -44.44
CA ARG A 92 -1.13 53.82 -45.53
C ARG A 92 0.23 54.49 -45.41
#